data_AF-A0A2N9IHH9-F1
#
_entry.id   AF-A0A2N9IHH9-F1
#
_cell.length_a   1.000
_cell.length_b   1.000
_cell.length_c   1.000
_cell.angle_alpha   90.00
_cell.angle_beta   90.00
_cell.angle_gamma   90.00
#
_symmetry.space_group_name_H-M   'P 1'
#
loop_
_entity.id
_entity.type
_entity.pdbx_description
1 polymer ?
#
loop_
_entity_poly.entity_id
_entity_poly.type
_entity_poly.pdbx_seq_one_letter_code
_entity_poly.pdbx_strand_id
1 'polypeptide(L)'
;MSEHIVSTTEAWELSSLAHKVSNMHSHLAAQLASCYKHIDERKHIEVFQNLLHLFEMIHIDNMRVLKALIYQKDDLQPLLDGDTKRRVNIDVLRRKYVLLLISDTDISQEEVAILEQIYEARQHPTRQESQYEVVWLPILDPNVPMTETMQKQFDNLQATMPWYSVYHPSLIERPVIKFIKEVWNFTKKPILVVIDPQGRVASPNALHMMWIWGSIAFPFTSAREEALWKEETLRLELLVDIIDPLIVNWIAEGRYICLYGGEDIEWIRKFTNAAHDVAKAAGIPFGLVYVGKSNPKERVRRNTITISAEKLSHCWQDLNLIWYFWVRIESMWQSKMQLGRSVENDPVMQGIMSMLSLDGSEGGWALLSRGSAEMATAKGSIFLTCLLQYDQWKEQAQQNGVVPAIRDHLKQLHTPDHCTRLVLPGTAGRIPERVVCAECSRPMEKYVMYQCCDE
;
A
#
# COMPACT_ATOMS: atom_id res chain seq x y z
N MET A 1 35.96 78.72 -31.27
CA MET A 1 36.15 77.26 -31.38
C MET A 1 37.31 76.89 -30.50
N SER A 2 37.01 76.34 -29.32
CA SER A 2 38.02 75.82 -28.40
C SER A 2 37.52 74.43 -28.00
N GLU A 3 37.87 73.44 -28.82
CA GLU A 3 37.65 72.03 -28.51
C GLU A 3 38.51 71.66 -27.31
N HIS A 4 37.87 71.36 -26.19
CA HIS A 4 38.53 70.70 -25.06
C HIS A 4 38.93 69.30 -25.50
N ILE A 5 40.21 69.13 -25.83
CA ILE A 5 40.85 67.83 -25.96
C ILE A 5 40.83 67.19 -24.57
N VAL A 6 39.87 66.28 -24.34
CA VAL A 6 39.91 65.38 -23.18
C VAL A 6 41.21 64.60 -23.29
N SER A 7 42.07 64.74 -22.27
CA SER A 7 43.34 64.04 -22.24
C SER A 7 43.08 62.53 -22.29
N THR A 8 43.76 61.80 -23.17
CA THR A 8 43.66 60.33 -23.29
C THR A 8 43.90 59.62 -21.96
N THR A 9 44.61 60.27 -21.03
CA THR A 9 44.83 59.82 -19.65
C THR A 9 43.54 59.83 -18.81
N GLU A 10 42.71 60.88 -18.91
CA GLU A 10 41.44 61.01 -18.17
C GLU A 10 40.39 59.98 -18.64
N ALA A 11 40.35 59.72 -19.95
CA ALA A 11 39.48 58.69 -20.52
C ALA A 11 39.87 57.26 -20.07
N TRP A 12 41.17 57.01 -19.94
CA TRP A 12 41.70 55.75 -19.41
C TRP A 12 41.41 55.57 -17.92
N GLU A 13 41.55 56.64 -17.13
CA GLU A 13 41.22 56.63 -15.72
C GLU A 13 39.72 56.40 -15.47
N LEU A 14 38.85 57.04 -16.26
CA LEU A 14 37.40 56.82 -16.21
C LEU A 14 37.01 55.39 -16.57
N SER A 15 37.62 54.81 -17.61
CA SER A 15 37.39 53.40 -18.00
C SER A 15 37.87 52.43 -16.90
N SER A 16 39.03 52.70 -16.31
CA SER A 16 39.57 51.94 -15.18
C SER A 16 38.66 52.02 -13.95
N LEU A 17 38.13 53.22 -13.63
CA LEU A 17 37.18 53.41 -12.55
C LEU A 17 35.86 52.67 -12.83
N ALA A 18 35.33 52.75 -14.05
CA ALA A 18 34.12 52.06 -14.46
C ALA A 18 34.28 50.54 -14.34
N HIS A 19 35.43 49.99 -14.74
CA HIS A 19 35.73 48.58 -14.59
C HIS A 19 35.85 48.16 -13.11
N LYS A 20 36.50 48.98 -12.27
CA LYS A 20 36.56 48.75 -10.82
C LYS A 20 35.17 48.75 -10.19
N VAL A 21 34.32 49.71 -10.54
CA VAL A 21 32.93 49.80 -10.05
C VAL A 21 32.12 48.60 -10.52
N SER A 22 32.25 48.18 -11.78
CA SER A 22 31.58 46.98 -12.31
C SER A 22 32.01 45.71 -11.57
N ASN A 23 33.29 45.56 -11.27
CA ASN A 23 33.82 44.42 -10.51
C ASN A 23 33.35 44.44 -9.04
N MET A 24 33.29 45.63 -8.41
CA MET A 24 32.71 45.78 -7.08
C MET A 24 31.22 45.43 -7.07
N HIS A 25 30.46 45.90 -8.07
CA HIS A 25 29.04 45.60 -8.19
C HIS A 25 28.79 44.10 -8.39
N SER A 26 29.54 43.43 -9.28
CA SER A 26 29.40 41.99 -9.48
C SER A 26 29.76 41.19 -8.23
N HIS A 27 30.81 41.60 -7.51
CA HIS A 27 31.18 40.98 -6.24
C HIS A 27 30.11 41.17 -5.16
N LEU A 28 29.58 42.39 -4.99
CA LEU A 28 28.51 42.69 -4.03
C LEU A 28 27.21 41.95 -4.39
N ALA A 29 26.87 41.83 -5.68
CA ALA A 29 25.73 41.06 -6.14
C ALA A 29 25.88 39.57 -5.81
N ALA A 30 27.07 38.99 -6.00
CA ALA A 30 27.36 37.61 -5.62
C ALA A 30 27.31 37.40 -4.10
N GLN A 31 27.84 38.34 -3.31
CA GLN A 31 27.75 38.29 -1.84
C GLN A 31 26.30 38.41 -1.36
N LEU A 32 25.52 39.33 -1.93
CA LEU A 32 24.11 39.49 -1.62
C LEU A 32 23.31 38.22 -1.93
N ALA A 33 23.57 37.58 -3.08
CA ALA A 33 22.96 36.30 -3.44
C ALA A 33 23.34 35.19 -2.42
N SER A 34 24.60 35.15 -1.99
CA SER A 34 25.06 34.21 -0.95
C SER A 34 24.37 34.46 0.41
N CYS A 35 24.25 35.72 0.81
CA CYS A 35 23.54 36.10 2.04
C CYS A 35 22.06 35.68 2.00
N TYR A 36 21.37 35.94 0.89
CA TYR A 36 19.98 35.49 0.73
C TYR A 36 19.86 33.97 0.78
N LYS A 37 20.80 33.24 0.18
CA LYS A 37 20.85 31.77 0.27
C LYS A 37 21.00 31.30 1.72
N HIS A 38 21.92 31.87 2.49
CA HIS A 38 22.10 31.52 3.90
C HIS A 38 20.90 31.88 4.79
N ILE A 39 20.24 33.01 4.53
CA ILE A 39 19.00 33.39 5.23
C ILE A 39 17.91 32.37 4.93
N ASP A 40 17.75 31.97 3.67
CA ASP A 40 16.77 30.97 3.26
C ASP A 40 17.05 29.61 3.92
N GLU A 41 18.30 29.13 3.87
CA GLU A 41 18.75 27.90 4.55
C GLU A 41 18.44 27.91 6.05
N ARG A 42 18.70 29.04 6.73
CA ARG A 42 18.42 29.18 8.17
C ARG A 42 16.93 29.16 8.47
N LYS A 43 16.10 29.83 7.65
CA LYS A 43 14.64 29.76 7.76
C LYS A 43 14.13 28.33 7.58
N HIS A 44 14.67 27.58 6.61
CA HIS A 44 14.30 26.17 6.41
C HIS A 44 14.61 25.30 7.64
N ILE A 45 15.74 25.55 8.31
CA ILE A 45 16.10 24.86 9.55
C ILE A 45 15.13 25.21 10.68
N GLU A 46 14.79 26.49 10.83
CA GLU A 46 13.84 26.95 11.86
C GLU A 46 12.44 26.33 11.66
N VAL A 47 11.92 26.31 10.43
CA VAL A 47 10.63 25.64 10.12
C VAL A 47 10.70 24.15 10.43
N PHE A 48 11.78 23.47 10.06
CA PHE A 48 11.95 22.04 10.37
C PHE A 48 12.00 21.76 11.88
N GLN A 49 12.73 22.56 12.65
CA GLN A 49 12.79 22.44 14.12
C GLN A 49 11.43 22.74 14.75
N ASN A 50 10.71 23.74 14.24
CA ASN A 50 9.36 24.05 14.69
C ASN A 50 8.40 22.89 14.42
N LEU A 51 8.50 22.20 13.27
CA LEU A 51 7.71 21.00 12.98
C LEU A 51 7.96 19.90 14.00
N LEU A 52 9.23 19.60 14.32
CA LEU A 52 9.58 18.61 15.35
C LEU A 52 8.91 18.96 16.69
N HIS A 53 9.07 20.21 17.12
CA HIS A 53 8.51 20.66 18.40
C HIS A 53 6.97 20.64 18.40
N LEU A 54 6.33 20.97 17.27
CA LEU A 54 4.86 20.91 17.15
C LEU A 54 4.32 19.51 17.43
N PHE A 55 5.02 18.45 17.01
CA PHE A 55 4.58 17.07 17.23
C PHE A 55 4.91 16.52 18.63
N GLU A 56 5.78 17.18 19.39
CA GLU A 56 6.03 16.86 20.81
C GLU A 56 4.96 17.44 21.75
N MET A 57 4.25 18.47 21.29
CA MET A 57 3.24 19.18 22.08
C MET A 57 1.84 18.61 21.91
N ILE A 58 1.02 18.75 22.96
CA ILE A 58 -0.42 18.51 22.90
C ILE A 58 -1.11 19.84 22.58
N HIS A 59 -1.96 19.86 21.55
CA HIS A 59 -2.69 21.06 21.15
C HIS A 59 -4.17 20.97 21.55
N ILE A 60 -4.83 22.14 21.57
CA ILE A 60 -6.28 22.25 21.81
C ILE A 60 -7.06 21.62 20.64
N ASP A 61 -6.56 21.82 19.42
CA ASP A 61 -7.03 21.17 18.21
C ASP A 61 -5.87 20.95 17.22
N ASN A 62 -6.13 20.17 16.18
CA ASN A 62 -5.19 19.80 15.13
C ASN A 62 -4.76 20.94 14.17
N MET A 63 -5.30 22.15 14.30
CA MET A 63 -5.11 23.19 13.29
C MET A 63 -3.68 23.70 13.19
N ARG A 64 -2.95 23.82 14.32
CA ARG A 64 -1.55 24.27 14.31
C ARG A 64 -0.67 23.32 13.50
N VAL A 65 -0.89 22.03 13.67
CA VAL A 65 -0.15 20.97 12.98
C VAL A 65 -0.52 20.93 11.50
N LEU A 66 -1.83 20.93 11.17
CA LEU A 66 -2.28 20.89 9.78
C LEU A 66 -1.84 22.12 8.97
N LYS A 67 -1.89 23.32 9.56
CA LYS A 67 -1.37 24.54 8.92
C LYS A 67 0.13 24.47 8.69
N ALA A 68 0.90 23.95 9.66
CA ALA A 68 2.35 23.82 9.51
C ALA A 68 2.75 22.79 8.43
N LEU A 69 1.95 21.74 8.22
CA LEU A 69 2.19 20.74 7.18
C LEU A 69 1.73 21.18 5.79
N ILE A 70 0.56 21.82 5.69
CA ILE A 70 -0.09 22.06 4.41
C ILE A 70 0.20 23.48 3.92
N TYR A 71 -0.20 24.48 4.72
CA TYR A 71 -0.04 25.88 4.38
C TYR A 71 -0.29 26.77 5.60
N GLN A 72 0.74 27.51 6.03
CA GLN A 72 0.69 28.28 7.28
C GLN A 72 -0.05 29.62 7.12
N LYS A 73 -0.08 30.19 5.91
CA LYS A 73 -0.63 31.52 5.66
C LYS A 73 -2.15 31.44 5.45
N ASP A 74 -2.85 32.47 5.91
CA ASP A 74 -4.33 32.55 5.82
C ASP A 74 -4.82 33.32 4.59
N ASP A 75 -3.96 33.51 3.58
CA ASP A 75 -4.23 34.27 2.34
C ASP A 75 -4.84 33.43 1.21
N LEU A 76 -4.74 32.09 1.29
CA LEU A 76 -5.25 31.17 0.27
C LEU A 76 -6.13 30.07 0.87
N GLN A 77 -6.94 29.44 0.01
CA GLN A 77 -7.65 28.19 0.29
C GLN A 77 -6.81 27.02 -0.25
N PRO A 78 -6.01 26.34 0.59
CA PRO A 78 -4.96 25.45 0.10
C PRO A 78 -5.46 24.05 -0.27
N LEU A 79 -6.71 23.71 0.08
CA LEU A 79 -7.31 22.42 -0.21
C LEU A 79 -8.29 22.51 -1.38
N LEU A 80 -8.38 21.44 -2.15
CA LEU A 80 -9.46 21.14 -3.08
C LEU A 80 -10.35 20.06 -2.45
N ASP A 81 -11.64 20.31 -2.39
CA ASP A 81 -12.64 19.31 -2.00
C ASP A 81 -12.89 18.33 -3.15
N GLY A 82 -12.73 17.03 -2.88
CA GLY A 82 -12.89 15.96 -3.86
C GLY A 82 -14.31 15.83 -4.42
N ASP A 83 -15.33 16.18 -3.64
CA ASP A 83 -16.73 16.06 -4.07
C ASP A 83 -17.15 17.28 -4.90
N THR A 84 -16.97 18.48 -4.33
CA THR A 84 -17.44 19.72 -4.98
C THR A 84 -16.46 20.28 -5.99
N LYS A 85 -15.22 19.79 -6.00
CA LYS A 85 -14.08 20.33 -6.77
C LYS A 85 -13.85 21.83 -6.52
N ARG A 86 -14.21 22.32 -5.33
CA ARG A 86 -14.02 23.71 -4.92
C ARG A 86 -12.84 23.83 -3.97
N ARG A 87 -12.18 24.99 -4.00
CA ARG A 87 -11.14 25.31 -3.04
C ARG A 87 -11.76 25.64 -1.68
N VAL A 88 -11.16 25.11 -0.61
CA VAL A 88 -11.63 25.29 0.77
C VAL A 88 -10.46 25.58 1.72
N ASN A 89 -10.79 26.14 2.89
CA ASN A 89 -9.81 26.36 3.96
C ASN A 89 -9.57 25.06 4.75
N ILE A 90 -8.39 24.93 5.36
CA ILE A 90 -8.01 23.83 6.27
C ILE A 90 -9.00 23.69 7.44
N ASP A 91 -9.71 24.76 7.83
CA ASP A 91 -10.69 24.76 8.93
C ASP A 91 -11.77 23.68 8.83
N VAL A 92 -12.07 23.15 7.63
CA VAL A 92 -13.00 22.01 7.44
C VAL A 92 -12.54 20.71 8.12
N LEU A 93 -11.25 20.62 8.46
CA LEU A 93 -10.59 19.48 9.12
C LEU A 93 -10.47 19.64 10.64
N ARG A 94 -10.89 20.78 11.19
CA ARG A 94 -10.70 21.12 12.60
C ARG A 94 -11.35 20.07 13.51
N ARG A 95 -10.58 19.56 14.48
CA ARG A 95 -11.01 18.55 15.48
C ARG A 95 -11.53 17.23 14.88
N LYS A 96 -11.18 16.93 13.63
CA LYS A 96 -11.41 15.62 13.01
C LYS A 96 -10.14 14.77 13.09
N TYR A 97 -10.31 13.46 12.95
CA TYR A 97 -9.18 12.61 12.55
C TYR A 97 -8.85 12.92 11.09
N VAL A 98 -7.57 13.16 10.79
CA VAL A 98 -7.11 13.47 9.44
C VAL A 98 -6.10 12.42 9.01
N LEU A 99 -6.45 11.68 7.96
CA LEU A 99 -5.60 10.69 7.32
C LEU A 99 -4.87 11.38 6.17
N LEU A 100 -3.59 11.67 6.36
CA LEU A 100 -2.73 12.27 5.35
C LEU A 100 -2.24 11.15 4.42
N LEU A 101 -2.83 11.06 3.23
CA LEU A 101 -2.34 10.20 2.15
C LEU A 101 -1.14 10.91 1.52
N ILE A 102 0.06 10.41 1.79
CA ILE A 102 1.31 11.02 1.33
C ILE A 102 1.89 10.13 0.25
N SER A 103 2.02 10.65 -0.96
CA SER A 103 2.62 9.94 -2.10
C SER A 103 3.32 10.92 -3.04
N ASP A 104 4.14 10.38 -3.93
CA ASP A 104 4.47 11.09 -5.18
C ASP A 104 3.29 10.96 -6.17
N THR A 105 3.49 11.33 -7.43
CA THR A 105 2.50 11.18 -8.50
C THR A 105 2.48 9.78 -9.11
N ASP A 106 3.25 8.82 -8.57
CA ASP A 106 3.36 7.45 -9.11
C ASP A 106 2.47 6.45 -8.33
N ILE A 107 1.48 6.93 -7.56
CA ILE A 107 0.45 6.09 -6.95
C ILE A 107 -0.37 5.38 -8.05
N SER A 108 -0.59 4.08 -7.87
CA SER A 108 -1.27 3.28 -8.89
C SER A 108 -2.78 3.58 -8.93
N GLN A 109 -3.41 3.41 -10.11
CA GLN A 109 -4.85 3.62 -10.24
C GLN A 109 -5.64 2.56 -9.44
N GLU A 110 -5.09 1.35 -9.35
CA GLU A 110 -5.63 0.26 -8.54
C GLU A 110 -5.64 0.63 -7.04
N GLU A 111 -4.56 1.23 -6.54
CA GLU A 111 -4.47 1.73 -5.17
C GLU A 111 -5.54 2.80 -4.89
N VAL A 112 -5.68 3.79 -5.77
CA VAL A 112 -6.66 4.87 -5.60
C VAL A 112 -8.09 4.33 -5.63
N ALA A 113 -8.42 3.44 -6.57
CA ALA A 113 -9.76 2.88 -6.72
C ALA A 113 -10.20 2.08 -5.48
N ILE A 114 -9.31 1.28 -4.88
CA ILE A 114 -9.65 0.53 -3.67
C ILE A 114 -9.74 1.45 -2.45
N LEU A 115 -8.85 2.45 -2.31
CA LEU A 115 -8.98 3.43 -1.23
C LEU A 115 -10.29 4.21 -1.33
N GLU A 116 -10.74 4.56 -2.54
CA GLU A 116 -12.04 5.19 -2.78
C GLU A 116 -13.18 4.32 -2.27
N GLN A 117 -13.22 3.03 -2.64
CA GLN A 117 -14.25 2.10 -2.16
C GLN A 117 -14.29 2.03 -0.62
N ILE A 118 -13.12 1.93 0.02
CA ILE A 118 -13.03 1.89 1.49
C ILE A 118 -13.48 3.22 2.11
N TYR A 119 -13.09 4.33 1.51
CA TYR A 119 -13.44 5.67 1.97
C TYR A 119 -14.95 5.91 1.87
N GLU A 120 -15.60 5.53 0.78
CA GLU A 120 -17.05 5.67 0.59
C GLU A 120 -17.85 4.79 1.56
N ALA A 121 -17.39 3.56 1.82
CA ALA A 121 -18.03 2.64 2.76
C ALA A 121 -18.16 3.21 4.19
N ARG A 122 -17.37 4.23 4.55
CA ARG A 122 -17.45 4.90 5.85
C ARG A 122 -18.74 5.72 6.05
N GLN A 123 -19.45 6.08 4.98
CA GLN A 123 -20.57 7.05 5.00
C GLN A 123 -21.89 6.48 5.56
N HIS A 124 -21.83 5.59 6.56
CA HIS A 124 -23.02 5.12 7.27
C HIS A 124 -23.31 6.01 8.51
N PRO A 125 -24.45 6.74 8.54
CA PRO A 125 -24.73 7.80 9.52
C PRO A 125 -24.66 7.41 11.00
N THR A 126 -24.72 6.12 11.31
CA THR A 126 -24.76 5.58 12.67
C THR A 126 -23.40 5.05 13.17
N ARG A 127 -22.34 5.08 12.35
CA ARG A 127 -21.03 4.51 12.71
C ARG A 127 -20.05 5.59 13.17
N GLN A 128 -19.26 5.30 14.20
CA GLN A 128 -18.13 6.15 14.62
C GLN A 128 -17.08 6.33 13.51
N GLU A 129 -17.10 5.44 12.52
CA GLU A 129 -16.19 5.38 11.37
C GLU A 129 -16.35 6.55 10.38
N SER A 130 -17.43 7.34 10.45
CA SER A 130 -17.59 8.55 9.61
C SER A 130 -16.83 9.78 10.13
N GLN A 131 -16.01 9.64 11.17
CA GLN A 131 -15.38 10.76 11.90
C GLN A 131 -13.96 11.10 11.45
N TYR A 132 -13.53 10.61 10.28
CA TYR A 132 -12.25 10.96 9.68
C TYR A 132 -12.39 11.48 8.25
N GLU A 133 -11.44 12.32 7.87
CA GLU A 133 -11.25 12.79 6.50
C GLU A 133 -9.89 12.36 5.99
N VAL A 134 -9.82 12.11 4.68
CA VAL A 134 -8.55 11.86 4.00
C VAL A 134 -8.10 13.16 3.33
N VAL A 135 -6.79 13.44 3.36
CA VAL A 135 -6.18 14.57 2.65
C VAL A 135 -4.98 14.06 1.87
N TRP A 136 -4.99 14.21 0.55
CA TRP A 136 -3.85 13.87 -0.28
C TRP A 136 -2.78 14.98 -0.26
N LEU A 137 -1.55 14.60 0.07
CA LEU A 137 -0.35 15.43 0.12
C LEU A 137 0.63 14.96 -0.96
N PRO A 138 0.68 15.63 -2.12
CA PRO A 138 1.59 15.28 -3.21
C PRO A 138 3.03 15.73 -2.89
N ILE A 139 3.92 14.79 -2.61
CA ILE A 139 5.32 15.07 -2.28
C ILE A 139 6.20 14.91 -3.51
N LEU A 140 6.61 16.03 -4.09
CA LEU A 140 7.53 16.09 -5.22
C LEU A 140 8.96 16.45 -4.78
N ASP A 141 9.95 16.08 -5.57
CA ASP A 141 11.33 16.53 -5.33
C ASP A 141 11.45 18.03 -5.65
N PRO A 142 11.77 18.89 -4.67
CA PRO A 142 11.87 20.32 -4.88
C PRO A 142 13.02 20.75 -5.80
N ASN A 143 13.94 19.83 -6.14
CA ASN A 143 15.04 20.06 -7.06
C ASN A 143 14.69 19.71 -8.51
N VAL A 144 13.55 19.05 -8.74
CA VAL A 144 13.09 18.66 -10.08
C VAL A 144 12.02 19.66 -10.54
N PRO A 145 12.23 20.38 -11.64
CA PRO A 145 11.21 21.27 -12.19
C PRO A 145 9.95 20.50 -12.58
N MET A 146 8.78 21.05 -12.27
CA MET A 146 7.49 20.48 -12.68
C MET A 146 7.36 20.57 -14.20
N THR A 147 7.31 19.42 -14.88
CA THR A 147 7.08 19.35 -16.33
C THR A 147 5.58 19.33 -16.63
N GLU A 148 5.19 19.64 -17.86
CA GLU A 148 3.78 19.54 -18.29
C GLU A 148 3.21 18.13 -18.11
N THR A 149 4.03 17.09 -18.31
CA THR A 149 3.63 15.70 -18.11
C THR A 149 3.32 15.43 -16.64
N MET A 150 4.18 15.87 -15.72
CA MET A 150 3.97 15.74 -14.28
C MET A 150 2.73 16.51 -13.82
N GLN A 151 2.50 17.69 -14.40
CA GLN A 151 1.29 18.47 -14.12
C GLN A 151 0.03 17.71 -14.54
N LYS A 152 -0.01 17.16 -15.75
CA LYS A 152 -1.15 16.37 -16.22
C LYS A 152 -1.38 15.11 -15.37
N GLN A 153 -0.31 14.44 -14.95
CA GLN A 153 -0.39 13.28 -14.05
C GLN A 153 -1.00 13.68 -12.70
N PHE A 154 -0.52 14.78 -12.11
CA PHE A 154 -1.07 15.34 -10.88
C PHE A 154 -2.56 15.69 -11.04
N ASP A 155 -2.93 16.43 -12.09
CA ASP A 155 -4.31 16.86 -12.33
C ASP A 155 -5.25 15.66 -12.51
N ASN A 156 -4.83 14.65 -13.26
CA ASN A 156 -5.60 13.42 -13.47
C ASN A 156 -5.83 12.65 -12.17
N LEU A 157 -4.78 12.49 -11.35
CA LEU A 157 -4.89 11.83 -10.05
C LEU A 157 -5.77 12.63 -9.09
N GLN A 158 -5.60 13.95 -9.00
CA GLN A 158 -6.42 14.79 -8.15
C GLN A 158 -7.91 14.73 -8.54
N ALA A 159 -8.19 14.64 -9.84
CA ALA A 159 -9.56 14.60 -10.35
C ALA A 159 -10.31 13.33 -9.93
N THR A 160 -9.64 12.18 -9.82
CA THR A 160 -10.25 10.91 -9.43
C THR A 160 -10.45 10.76 -7.92
N MET A 161 -9.77 11.54 -7.09
CA MET A 161 -9.87 11.40 -5.63
C MET A 161 -11.19 12.00 -5.09
N PRO A 162 -11.94 11.23 -4.27
CA PRO A 162 -13.18 11.70 -3.62
C PRO A 162 -12.92 12.47 -2.30
N TRP A 163 -11.69 12.48 -1.81
CA TRP A 163 -11.30 13.16 -0.58
C TRP A 163 -10.61 14.51 -0.86
N TYR A 164 -10.24 15.23 0.21
CA TYR A 164 -9.54 16.49 0.06
C TYR A 164 -8.15 16.28 -0.52
N SER A 165 -7.67 17.23 -1.32
CA SER A 165 -6.29 17.25 -1.81
C SER A 165 -5.67 18.61 -1.51
N VAL A 166 -4.36 18.67 -1.29
CA VAL A 166 -3.64 19.94 -1.44
C VAL A 166 -3.80 20.40 -2.89
N TYR A 167 -4.23 21.65 -3.09
CA TYR A 167 -4.61 22.18 -4.39
C TYR A 167 -3.46 22.13 -5.40
N HIS A 168 -2.24 22.44 -4.95
CA HIS A 168 -1.04 22.40 -5.78
C HIS A 168 0.21 22.01 -4.96
N PRO A 169 1.12 21.17 -5.48
CA PRO A 169 2.29 20.70 -4.73
C PRO A 169 3.21 21.83 -4.21
N SER A 170 3.25 22.97 -4.91
CA SER A 170 4.06 24.13 -4.50
C SER A 170 3.62 24.79 -3.20
N LEU A 171 2.46 24.43 -2.66
CA LEU A 171 2.00 24.91 -1.34
C LEU A 171 2.76 24.23 -0.20
N ILE A 172 3.30 23.02 -0.43
CA ILE A 172 4.03 22.27 0.57
C ILE A 172 5.48 22.78 0.60
N GLU A 173 5.89 23.35 1.73
CA GLU A 173 7.22 23.94 1.86
C GLU A 173 8.33 22.86 1.90
N ARG A 174 9.52 23.21 1.40
CA ARG A 174 10.69 22.31 1.38
C ARG A 174 11.03 21.70 2.75
N PRO A 175 10.94 22.43 3.88
CA PRO A 175 11.18 21.86 5.21
C PRO A 175 10.15 20.80 5.59
N VAL A 176 8.89 20.94 5.15
CA VAL A 176 7.85 19.93 5.36
C VAL A 176 8.16 18.68 4.56
N ILE A 177 8.55 18.82 3.29
CA ILE A 177 8.97 17.68 2.45
C ILE A 177 10.15 16.94 3.11
N LYS A 178 11.13 17.68 3.63
CA LYS A 178 12.26 17.12 4.37
C LYS A 178 11.79 16.39 5.63
N PHE A 179 10.90 16.98 6.41
CA PHE A 179 10.32 16.35 7.60
C PHE A 179 9.60 15.04 7.28
N ILE A 180 8.75 15.03 6.25
CA ILE A 180 8.03 13.85 5.79
C ILE A 180 9.00 12.73 5.38
N LYS A 181 10.08 13.07 4.67
CA LYS A 181 11.10 12.10 4.24
C LYS A 181 11.94 11.56 5.40
N GLU A 182 12.42 12.43 6.30
CA GLU A 182 13.38 12.06 7.35
C GLU A 182 12.71 11.53 8.63
N VAL A 183 11.56 12.08 9.02
CA VAL A 183 10.87 11.76 10.28
C VAL A 183 9.80 10.70 10.06
N TRP A 184 8.99 10.85 9.01
CA TRP A 184 7.97 9.85 8.65
C TRP A 184 8.48 8.76 7.70
N ASN A 185 9.77 8.80 7.34
CA ASN A 185 10.43 7.80 6.49
C ASN A 185 9.74 7.60 5.13
N PHE A 186 9.11 8.64 4.59
CA PHE A 186 8.56 8.60 3.24
C PHE A 186 9.70 8.53 2.21
N THR A 187 9.60 7.62 1.26
CA THR A 187 10.59 7.44 0.20
C THR A 187 9.97 7.55 -1.19
N LYS A 188 9.13 6.57 -1.56
CA LYS A 188 8.36 6.56 -2.81
C LYS A 188 6.96 6.01 -2.62
N LYS A 189 6.84 4.86 -1.95
CA LYS A 189 5.54 4.23 -1.72
C LYS A 189 4.63 5.13 -0.88
N PRO A 190 3.32 5.15 -1.19
CA PRO A 190 2.36 5.89 -0.39
C PRO A 190 2.41 5.48 1.09
N ILE A 191 2.26 6.45 1.98
CA ILE A 191 2.03 6.22 3.41
C ILE A 191 0.77 6.96 3.85
N LEU A 192 0.12 6.48 4.89
CA LEU A 192 -1.11 7.06 5.41
C LEU A 192 -0.92 7.49 6.86
N VAL A 193 -0.52 8.73 7.10
CA VAL A 193 -0.25 9.23 8.46
C VAL A 193 -1.55 9.71 9.10
N VAL A 194 -1.82 9.28 10.33
CA VAL A 194 -3.06 9.62 11.03
C VAL A 194 -2.80 10.70 12.07
N ILE A 195 -3.46 11.84 11.92
CA ILE A 195 -3.44 12.95 12.87
C ILE A 195 -4.74 12.95 13.67
N ASP A 196 -4.64 12.88 15.00
CA ASP A 196 -5.81 12.95 15.89
C ASP A 196 -6.38 14.37 16.00
N PRO A 197 -7.58 14.55 16.58
CA PRO A 197 -8.19 15.88 16.76
C PRO A 197 -7.35 16.89 17.55
N GLN A 198 -6.34 16.45 18.31
CA GLN A 198 -5.41 17.26 19.11
C GLN A 198 -4.07 17.50 18.41
N GLY A 199 -3.92 17.05 17.15
CA GLY A 199 -2.72 17.24 16.34
C GLY A 199 -1.61 16.20 16.57
N ARG A 200 -1.85 15.14 17.34
CA ARG A 200 -0.84 14.10 17.56
C ARG A 200 -0.89 13.07 16.45
N VAL A 201 0.25 12.44 16.18
CA VAL A 201 0.32 11.29 15.27
C VAL A 201 -0.24 10.06 16.00
N ALA A 202 -1.43 9.62 15.60
CA ALA A 202 -2.08 8.42 16.11
C ALA A 202 -1.49 7.14 15.49
N SER A 203 -1.10 7.22 14.21
CA SER A 203 -0.31 6.19 13.53
C SER A 203 0.59 6.83 12.47
N PRO A 204 1.89 6.44 12.44
CA PRO A 204 2.82 6.94 11.43
C PRO A 204 2.58 6.33 10.04
N ASN A 205 1.87 5.19 9.96
CA ASN A 205 1.44 4.62 8.69
C ASN A 205 0.27 3.64 8.92
N ALA A 206 -0.95 4.11 8.73
CA ALA A 206 -2.18 3.32 8.84
C ALA A 206 -2.57 2.62 7.53
N LEU A 207 -1.74 2.68 6.49
CA LEU A 207 -2.10 2.14 5.18
C LEU A 207 -2.37 0.63 5.24
N HIS A 208 -1.58 -0.12 6.01
CA HIS A 208 -1.83 -1.55 6.22
C HIS A 208 -3.13 -1.83 6.98
N MET A 209 -3.42 -1.06 8.04
CA MET A 209 -4.71 -1.16 8.73
C MET A 209 -5.88 -0.88 7.80
N MET A 210 -5.76 0.14 6.93
CA MET A 210 -6.76 0.47 5.93
C MET A 210 -6.99 -0.70 4.97
N TRP A 211 -5.92 -1.31 4.47
CA TRP A 211 -6.04 -2.47 3.58
C TRP A 211 -6.66 -3.70 4.24
N ILE A 212 -6.33 -3.97 5.50
CA ILE A 212 -6.80 -5.19 6.19
C ILE A 212 -8.24 -5.02 6.69
N TRP A 213 -8.56 -3.89 7.30
CA TRP A 213 -9.77 -3.71 8.10
C TRP A 213 -10.70 -2.60 7.59
N GLY A 214 -10.26 -1.82 6.61
CA GLY A 214 -10.97 -0.65 6.12
C GLY A 214 -11.33 0.33 7.25
N SER A 215 -12.59 0.75 7.28
CA SER A 215 -13.10 1.72 8.24
C SER A 215 -13.15 1.19 9.69
N ILE A 216 -13.23 -0.13 9.89
CA ILE A 216 -13.31 -0.77 11.22
C ILE A 216 -12.02 -0.56 12.04
N ALA A 217 -10.91 -0.26 11.35
CA ALA A 217 -9.64 0.09 11.99
C ALA A 217 -9.66 1.46 12.68
N PHE A 218 -10.67 2.32 12.47
CA PHE A 218 -10.78 3.58 13.19
C PHE A 218 -10.69 3.37 14.72
N PRO A 219 -9.92 4.19 15.47
CA PRO A 219 -9.21 5.41 15.07
C PRO A 219 -7.78 5.22 14.54
N PHE A 220 -7.47 4.04 13.99
CA PHE A 220 -6.19 3.69 13.36
C PHE A 220 -4.99 3.87 14.31
N THR A 221 -5.15 3.43 15.56
CA THR A 221 -4.07 3.42 16.56
C THR A 221 -3.49 2.02 16.70
N SER A 222 -2.24 1.91 17.14
CA SER A 222 -1.62 0.60 17.40
C SER A 222 -2.41 -0.23 18.44
N ALA A 223 -3.02 0.42 19.43
CA ALA A 223 -3.88 -0.26 20.40
C ALA A 223 -5.15 -0.86 19.74
N ARG A 224 -5.74 -0.15 18.77
CA ARG A 224 -6.88 -0.66 17.99
C ARG A 224 -6.46 -1.80 17.08
N GLU A 225 -5.31 -1.67 16.42
CA GLU A 225 -4.73 -2.72 15.58
C GLU A 225 -4.48 -4.02 16.38
N GLU A 226 -3.88 -3.90 17.57
CA GLU A 226 -3.70 -5.04 18.48
C GLU A 226 -5.01 -5.68 18.91
N ALA A 227 -6.05 -4.87 19.18
CA ALA A 227 -7.36 -5.38 19.57
C ALA A 227 -8.00 -6.20 18.44
N LEU A 228 -7.96 -5.68 17.20
CA LEU A 228 -8.47 -6.39 16.01
C LEU A 228 -7.74 -7.73 15.81
N TRP A 229 -6.42 -7.74 15.94
CA TRP A 229 -5.64 -8.97 15.82
C TRP A 229 -5.87 -9.97 16.95
N LYS A 230 -6.31 -9.55 18.13
CA LYS A 230 -6.65 -10.46 19.24
C LYS A 230 -7.99 -11.16 19.02
N GLU A 231 -8.91 -10.50 18.31
CA GLU A 231 -10.23 -11.03 18.00
C GLU A 231 -10.22 -11.91 16.74
N GLU A 232 -9.19 -11.81 15.91
CA GLU A 232 -9.11 -12.51 14.65
C GLU A 232 -8.20 -13.74 14.68
N THR A 233 -8.55 -14.73 13.86
CA THR A 233 -7.70 -15.89 13.55
C THR A 233 -7.50 -15.99 12.04
N LEU A 234 -6.55 -16.81 11.60
CA LEU A 234 -6.37 -17.00 10.16
C LEU A 234 -7.50 -17.88 9.61
N ARG A 235 -8.48 -17.22 9.00
CA ARG A 235 -9.72 -17.81 8.48
C ARG A 235 -9.97 -17.35 7.05
N LEU A 236 -10.82 -18.05 6.31
CA LEU A 236 -11.14 -17.66 4.94
C LEU A 236 -11.80 -16.28 4.90
N GLU A 237 -12.68 -15.97 5.86
CA GLU A 237 -13.33 -14.67 5.99
C GLU A 237 -12.30 -13.54 6.05
N LEU A 238 -11.26 -13.67 6.88
CA LEU A 238 -10.19 -12.68 6.96
C LEU A 238 -9.51 -12.43 5.61
N LEU A 239 -9.53 -13.37 4.67
CA LEU A 239 -8.91 -13.20 3.36
C LEU A 239 -9.84 -12.54 2.33
N VAL A 240 -11.17 -12.71 2.45
CA VAL A 240 -12.14 -12.41 1.37
C VAL A 240 -13.32 -11.53 1.78
N ASP A 241 -13.55 -11.30 3.07
CA ASP A 241 -14.71 -10.60 3.64
C ASP A 241 -15.03 -9.25 2.99
N ILE A 242 -14.00 -8.43 2.74
CA ILE A 242 -14.14 -7.09 2.15
C ILE A 242 -14.12 -7.14 0.62
N ILE A 243 -13.76 -8.28 0.03
CA ILE A 243 -13.48 -8.41 -1.41
C ILE A 243 -14.68 -8.94 -2.19
N ASP A 244 -15.26 -10.07 -1.74
CA ASP A 244 -16.33 -10.74 -2.48
C ASP A 244 -17.46 -11.22 -1.56
N PRO A 245 -18.58 -10.48 -1.51
CA PRO A 245 -19.75 -10.85 -0.70
C PRO A 245 -20.34 -12.22 -1.05
N LEU A 246 -20.16 -12.72 -2.28
CA LEU A 246 -20.64 -14.03 -2.68
C LEU A 246 -19.94 -15.14 -1.89
N ILE A 247 -18.63 -15.00 -1.67
CA ILE A 247 -17.85 -15.97 -0.91
C ILE A 247 -18.31 -15.97 0.55
N VAL A 248 -18.58 -14.80 1.13
CA VAL A 248 -19.13 -14.66 2.48
C VAL A 248 -20.47 -15.40 2.62
N ASN A 249 -21.36 -15.29 1.63
CA ASN A 249 -22.62 -16.03 1.61
C ASN A 249 -22.39 -17.54 1.55
N TRP A 250 -21.45 -18.02 0.73
CA TRP A 250 -21.11 -19.45 0.67
C TRP A 250 -20.52 -19.98 1.98
N ILE A 251 -19.77 -19.16 2.71
CA ILE A 251 -19.27 -19.50 4.04
C ILE A 251 -20.45 -19.69 5.00
N ALA A 252 -21.41 -18.75 5.01
CA ALA A 252 -22.61 -18.83 5.85
C ALA A 252 -23.49 -20.06 5.53
N GLU A 253 -23.52 -20.47 4.26
CA GLU A 253 -24.19 -21.70 3.81
C GLU A 253 -23.43 -22.99 4.18
N GLY A 254 -22.23 -22.89 4.75
CA GLY A 254 -21.42 -24.02 5.16
C GLY A 254 -20.78 -24.79 3.99
N ARG A 255 -20.60 -24.14 2.83
CA ARG A 255 -19.93 -24.74 1.68
C ARG A 255 -18.44 -24.95 1.93
N TYR A 256 -17.88 -25.92 1.22
CA TYR A 256 -16.44 -26.02 1.03
C TYR A 256 -16.03 -25.05 -0.07
N ILE A 257 -15.06 -24.19 0.21
CA ILE A 257 -14.65 -23.13 -0.72
C ILE A 257 -13.17 -23.34 -1.05
N CYS A 258 -12.89 -23.46 -2.33
CA CYS A 258 -11.53 -23.53 -2.84
C CYS A 258 -11.18 -22.25 -3.59
N LEU A 259 -10.20 -21.51 -3.06
CA LEU A 259 -9.54 -20.44 -3.79
C LEU A 259 -8.36 -21.03 -4.55
N TYR A 260 -8.19 -20.65 -5.81
CA TYR A 260 -7.03 -21.09 -6.59
C TYR A 260 -6.57 -20.01 -7.56
N GLY A 261 -5.32 -20.12 -7.99
CA GLY A 261 -4.73 -19.14 -8.89
C GLY A 261 -3.49 -19.64 -9.60
N GLY A 262 -2.99 -18.85 -10.55
CA GLY A 262 -1.93 -19.24 -11.48
C GLY A 262 -2.22 -18.79 -12.91
N GLU A 263 -1.22 -18.90 -13.78
CA GLU A 263 -1.29 -18.41 -15.16
C GLU A 263 -1.43 -19.53 -16.21
N ASP A 264 -1.15 -20.78 -15.84
CA ASP A 264 -1.24 -21.92 -16.74
C ASP A 264 -2.69 -22.40 -16.90
N ILE A 265 -3.28 -22.10 -18.07
CA ILE A 265 -4.68 -22.47 -18.37
C ILE A 265 -4.90 -23.99 -18.48
N GLU A 266 -3.90 -24.76 -18.90
CA GLU A 266 -4.02 -26.21 -18.96
C GLU A 266 -4.05 -26.82 -17.56
N TRP A 267 -3.20 -26.31 -16.67
CA TRP A 267 -3.26 -26.67 -15.25
C TRP A 267 -4.60 -26.26 -14.64
N ILE A 268 -5.11 -25.05 -14.90
CA ILE A 268 -6.41 -24.58 -14.40
C ILE A 268 -7.54 -25.53 -14.81
N ARG A 269 -7.60 -25.95 -16.09
CA ARG A 269 -8.61 -26.92 -16.57
C ARG A 269 -8.49 -28.28 -15.87
N LYS A 270 -7.27 -28.81 -15.73
CA LYS A 270 -7.04 -30.09 -15.03
C LYS A 270 -7.43 -30.01 -13.56
N PHE A 271 -7.06 -28.91 -12.90
CA PHE A 271 -7.33 -28.67 -11.49
C PHE A 271 -8.82 -28.52 -11.20
N THR A 272 -9.52 -27.68 -11.98
CA THR A 272 -10.96 -27.46 -11.82
C THR A 272 -11.75 -28.75 -12.03
N ASN A 273 -11.42 -29.57 -13.03
CA ASN A 273 -12.05 -30.87 -13.24
C ASN A 273 -11.81 -31.81 -12.05
N ALA A 274 -10.56 -31.98 -11.61
CA ALA A 274 -10.23 -32.84 -10.48
C ALA A 274 -10.94 -32.39 -9.18
N ALA A 275 -11.02 -31.08 -8.93
CA ALA A 275 -11.71 -30.54 -7.76
C ALA A 275 -13.22 -30.84 -7.79
N HIS A 276 -13.87 -30.71 -8.95
CA HIS A 276 -15.28 -31.07 -9.12
C HIS A 276 -15.53 -32.57 -8.97
N ASP A 277 -14.64 -33.41 -9.50
CA ASP A 277 -14.74 -34.87 -9.36
C ASP A 277 -14.64 -35.29 -7.90
N VAL A 278 -13.69 -34.73 -7.15
CA VAL A 278 -13.54 -34.98 -5.71
C VAL A 278 -14.76 -34.48 -4.94
N ALA A 279 -15.24 -33.26 -5.22
CA ALA A 279 -16.42 -32.71 -4.55
C ALA A 279 -17.67 -33.57 -4.77
N LYS A 280 -17.87 -34.04 -6.02
CA LYS A 280 -18.97 -34.94 -6.39
C LYS A 280 -18.84 -36.29 -5.70
N ALA A 281 -17.64 -36.88 -5.69
CA ALA A 281 -17.39 -38.18 -5.07
C ALA A 281 -17.49 -38.12 -3.53
N ALA A 282 -17.13 -37.00 -2.91
CA ALA A 282 -17.29 -36.76 -1.48
C ALA A 282 -18.71 -36.32 -1.07
N GLY A 283 -19.56 -35.96 -2.04
CA GLY A 283 -20.94 -35.51 -1.80
C GLY A 283 -21.02 -34.17 -1.04
N ILE A 284 -20.06 -33.27 -1.25
CA ILE A 284 -19.97 -32.00 -0.51
C ILE A 284 -20.48 -30.80 -1.32
N PRO A 285 -21.13 -29.81 -0.67
CA PRO A 285 -21.44 -28.55 -1.32
C PRO A 285 -20.15 -27.75 -1.55
N PHE A 286 -19.85 -27.44 -2.81
CA PHE A 286 -18.54 -26.93 -3.21
C PHE A 286 -18.65 -25.62 -3.99
N GLY A 287 -17.79 -24.66 -3.65
CA GLY A 287 -17.58 -23.42 -4.38
C GLY A 287 -16.12 -23.32 -4.80
N LEU A 288 -15.87 -22.99 -6.06
CA LEU A 288 -14.53 -22.86 -6.62
C LEU A 288 -14.36 -21.43 -7.16
N VAL A 289 -13.29 -20.76 -6.74
CA VAL A 289 -13.02 -19.35 -7.07
C VAL A 289 -11.62 -19.16 -7.60
N TYR A 290 -11.51 -18.62 -8.81
CA TYR A 290 -10.25 -18.18 -9.39
C TYR A 290 -9.88 -16.77 -8.89
N VAL A 291 -8.75 -16.68 -8.21
CA VAL A 291 -8.19 -15.47 -7.58
C VAL A 291 -6.97 -14.93 -8.33
N GLY A 292 -6.37 -15.69 -9.25
CA GLY A 292 -5.24 -15.20 -10.04
C GLY A 292 -3.89 -15.19 -9.29
N LYS A 293 -3.06 -14.17 -9.54
CA LYS A 293 -1.66 -14.06 -9.04
C LYS A 293 -1.36 -12.60 -8.64
N SER A 294 -0.34 -12.34 -7.82
CA SER A 294 -0.03 -11.02 -7.24
C SER A 294 0.24 -9.90 -8.24
N ASN A 295 0.67 -10.25 -9.46
CA ASN A 295 0.89 -9.32 -10.54
C ASN A 295 -0.09 -9.63 -11.69
N PRO A 296 -1.38 -9.27 -11.54
CA PRO A 296 -2.40 -9.61 -12.52
C PRO A 296 -2.16 -8.85 -13.82
N LYS A 297 -1.54 -9.52 -14.79
CA LYS A 297 -1.28 -8.99 -16.14
C LYS A 297 -2.31 -9.51 -17.15
N GLU A 298 -2.06 -9.22 -18.43
CA GLU A 298 -2.90 -9.65 -19.57
C GLU A 298 -3.14 -11.17 -19.62
N ARG A 299 -2.23 -11.99 -19.08
CA ARG A 299 -2.43 -13.44 -18.94
C ARG A 299 -3.56 -13.79 -17.98
N VAL A 300 -3.59 -13.19 -16.79
CA VAL A 300 -4.65 -13.40 -15.79
C VAL A 300 -6.00 -12.93 -16.37
N ARG A 301 -5.99 -11.82 -17.12
CA ARG A 301 -7.18 -11.34 -17.84
C ARG A 301 -7.69 -12.35 -18.87
N ARG A 302 -6.82 -12.87 -19.73
CA ARG A 302 -7.17 -13.91 -20.72
C ARG A 302 -7.69 -15.19 -20.07
N ASN A 303 -7.08 -15.62 -18.96
CA ASN A 303 -7.54 -16.78 -18.20
C ASN A 303 -8.93 -16.56 -17.63
N THR A 304 -9.21 -15.38 -17.08
CA THR A 304 -10.52 -15.04 -16.53
C THR A 304 -11.64 -15.11 -17.58
N ILE A 305 -11.36 -14.62 -18.80
CA ILE A 305 -12.27 -14.75 -19.95
C ILE A 305 -12.51 -16.23 -20.29
N THR A 306 -11.44 -17.02 -20.34
CA THR A 306 -11.51 -18.45 -20.69
C THR A 306 -12.29 -19.25 -19.65
N ILE A 307 -11.99 -19.03 -18.36
CA ILE A 307 -12.68 -19.66 -17.22
C ILE A 307 -14.18 -19.35 -17.25
N SER A 308 -14.54 -18.09 -17.53
CA SER A 308 -15.94 -17.68 -17.65
C SER A 308 -16.64 -18.35 -18.85
N ALA A 309 -15.98 -18.40 -20.02
CA ALA A 309 -16.53 -19.00 -21.22
C ALA A 309 -16.73 -20.52 -21.09
N GLU A 310 -15.77 -21.21 -20.46
CA GLU A 310 -15.80 -22.65 -20.20
C GLU A 310 -16.59 -23.03 -18.94
N LYS A 311 -17.04 -22.04 -18.15
CA LYS A 311 -17.77 -22.22 -16.88
C LYS A 311 -17.02 -23.10 -15.88
N LEU A 312 -15.71 -22.93 -15.78
CA LEU A 312 -14.86 -23.77 -14.92
C LEU A 312 -15.03 -23.44 -13.43
N SER A 313 -15.31 -22.18 -13.09
CA SER A 313 -15.41 -21.69 -11.71
C SER A 313 -15.98 -20.28 -11.66
N HIS A 314 -16.25 -19.76 -10.46
CA HIS A 314 -16.41 -18.32 -10.24
C HIS A 314 -15.05 -17.63 -10.36
N CYS A 315 -15.00 -16.40 -10.86
CA CYS A 315 -13.72 -15.69 -11.05
C CYS A 315 -13.89 -14.18 -10.82
N TRP A 316 -12.87 -13.57 -10.23
CA TRP A 316 -12.81 -12.11 -10.11
C TRP A 316 -12.43 -11.48 -11.46
N GLN A 317 -13.41 -10.80 -12.08
CA GLN A 317 -13.21 -10.14 -13.37
C GLN A 317 -12.45 -8.82 -13.26
N ASP A 318 -12.55 -8.17 -12.11
CA ASP A 318 -11.82 -6.95 -11.81
C ASP A 318 -10.40 -7.30 -11.32
N LEU A 319 -9.39 -6.86 -12.08
CA LEU A 319 -7.97 -7.07 -11.73
C LEU A 319 -7.59 -6.30 -10.46
N ASN A 320 -8.33 -5.23 -10.11
CA ASN A 320 -8.12 -4.47 -8.88
C ASN A 320 -8.41 -5.33 -7.64
N LEU A 321 -9.44 -6.18 -7.69
CA LEU A 321 -9.78 -7.10 -6.59
C LEU A 321 -8.70 -8.18 -6.41
N ILE A 322 -8.15 -8.69 -7.53
CA ILE A 322 -7.04 -9.64 -7.51
C ILE A 322 -5.79 -8.99 -6.89
N TRP A 323 -5.42 -7.81 -7.37
CA TRP A 323 -4.31 -7.04 -6.80
C TRP A 323 -4.53 -6.78 -5.30
N TYR A 324 -5.73 -6.34 -4.93
CA TYR A 324 -6.07 -5.99 -3.55
C TYR A 324 -5.99 -7.20 -2.61
N PHE A 325 -6.43 -8.38 -3.04
CA PHE A 325 -6.27 -9.62 -2.25
C PHE A 325 -4.82 -9.86 -1.85
N TRP A 326 -3.88 -9.73 -2.79
CA TRP A 326 -2.46 -9.95 -2.52
C TRP A 326 -1.84 -8.83 -1.69
N VAL A 327 -2.15 -7.57 -1.98
CA VAL A 327 -1.67 -6.42 -1.19
C VAL A 327 -2.22 -6.44 0.23
N ARG A 328 -3.44 -6.95 0.43
CA ARG A 328 -4.03 -7.15 1.74
C ARG A 328 -3.28 -8.20 2.53
N ILE A 329 -2.96 -9.36 1.95
CA ILE A 329 -2.13 -10.39 2.61
C ILE A 329 -0.72 -9.86 2.94
N GLU A 330 -0.09 -9.11 2.02
CA GLU A 330 1.18 -8.42 2.30
C GLU A 330 1.03 -7.47 3.49
N SER A 331 -0.05 -6.69 3.53
CA SER A 331 -0.33 -5.76 4.61
C SER A 331 -0.54 -6.45 5.94
N MET A 332 -1.18 -7.63 5.97
CA MET A 332 -1.30 -8.44 7.18
C MET A 332 0.08 -8.83 7.72
N TRP A 333 1.01 -9.23 6.85
CA TRP A 333 2.38 -9.55 7.22
C TRP A 333 3.11 -8.34 7.80
N GLN A 334 3.02 -7.18 7.14
CA GLN A 334 3.63 -5.93 7.60
C GLN A 334 3.09 -5.49 8.96
N SER A 335 1.76 -5.51 9.13
CA SER A 335 1.08 -5.17 10.37
C SER A 335 1.53 -6.08 11.53
N LYS A 336 1.55 -7.40 11.32
CA LYS A 336 2.03 -8.37 12.32
C LYS A 336 3.49 -8.14 12.68
N MET A 337 4.35 -7.88 11.71
CA MET A 337 5.75 -7.56 11.96
C MET A 337 5.95 -6.28 12.77
N GLN A 338 5.19 -5.23 12.46
CA GLN A 338 5.25 -3.97 13.20
C GLN A 338 4.86 -4.15 14.68
N LEU A 339 3.95 -5.09 14.96
CA LEU A 339 3.58 -5.51 16.32
C LEU A 339 4.55 -6.54 16.95
N GLY A 340 5.68 -6.83 16.31
CA GLY A 340 6.70 -7.75 16.82
C GLY A 340 6.30 -9.24 16.77
N ARG A 341 5.37 -9.62 15.89
CA ARG A 341 4.97 -11.02 15.66
C ARG A 341 5.87 -11.69 14.62
N SER A 342 6.09 -12.99 14.79
CA SER A 342 6.92 -13.83 13.93
C SER A 342 6.27 -15.21 13.77
N VAL A 343 6.80 -16.02 12.84
CA VAL A 343 6.29 -17.39 12.58
C VAL A 343 6.35 -18.25 13.84
N GLU A 344 7.36 -18.05 14.68
CA GLU A 344 7.58 -18.85 15.89
C GLU A 344 6.59 -18.51 17.02
N ASN A 345 6.01 -17.30 17.02
CA ASN A 345 5.18 -16.82 18.12
C ASN A 345 3.72 -16.49 17.75
N ASP A 346 3.36 -16.54 16.47
CA ASP A 346 2.02 -16.20 15.99
C ASP A 346 1.56 -17.17 14.86
N PRO A 347 0.54 -18.00 15.09
CA PRO A 347 0.04 -18.93 14.08
C PRO A 347 -0.59 -18.24 12.87
N VAL A 348 -1.13 -17.02 13.04
CA VAL A 348 -1.66 -16.22 11.94
C VAL A 348 -0.51 -15.79 11.04
N MET A 349 0.62 -15.38 11.62
CA MET A 349 1.83 -15.03 10.86
C MET A 349 2.34 -16.20 10.03
N GLN A 350 2.34 -17.42 10.58
CA GLN A 350 2.74 -18.62 9.86
C GLN A 350 1.90 -18.81 8.58
N GLY A 351 0.57 -18.76 8.69
CA GLY A 351 -0.26 -18.99 7.52
C GLY A 351 -0.33 -17.81 6.54
N ILE A 352 -0.16 -16.56 6.99
CA ILE A 352 0.08 -15.41 6.09
C ILE A 352 1.34 -15.67 5.26
N MET A 353 2.42 -16.12 5.89
CA MET A 353 3.66 -16.44 5.18
C MET A 353 3.53 -17.63 4.24
N SER A 354 2.76 -18.66 4.63
CA SER A 354 2.39 -19.74 3.71
C SER A 354 1.67 -19.20 2.48
N MET A 355 0.70 -18.31 2.63
CA MET A 355 0.00 -17.68 1.49
C MET A 355 0.92 -16.87 0.59
N LEU A 356 1.77 -16.00 1.15
CA LEU A 356 2.74 -15.21 0.36
C LEU A 356 3.74 -16.09 -0.41
N SER A 357 4.05 -17.28 0.11
CA SER A 357 4.94 -18.22 -0.57
C SER A 357 4.29 -18.93 -1.77
N LEU A 358 2.96 -18.95 -1.84
CA LEU A 358 2.22 -19.53 -2.97
C LEU A 358 2.37 -18.68 -4.23
N ASP A 359 2.43 -17.36 -4.07
CA ASP A 359 2.60 -16.42 -5.18
C ASP A 359 3.93 -16.64 -5.94
N GLY A 360 4.99 -16.99 -5.21
CA GLY A 360 6.31 -17.27 -5.79
C GLY A 360 6.39 -18.59 -6.57
N SER A 361 5.33 -19.40 -6.60
CA SER A 361 5.35 -20.73 -7.24
C SER A 361 5.15 -20.68 -8.75
N GLU A 362 5.90 -21.52 -9.46
CA GLU A 362 5.63 -21.87 -10.87
C GLU A 362 4.61 -23.01 -10.88
N GLY A 363 3.49 -22.86 -11.61
CA GLY A 363 2.46 -23.90 -11.74
C GLY A 363 1.19 -23.75 -10.88
N GLY A 364 0.91 -22.55 -10.36
CA GLY A 364 -0.33 -22.21 -9.68
C GLY A 364 -0.38 -22.56 -8.19
N TRP A 365 -1.50 -22.30 -7.54
CA TRP A 365 -1.71 -22.51 -6.10
C TRP A 365 -3.17 -22.78 -5.79
N ALA A 366 -3.44 -23.41 -4.64
CA ALA A 366 -4.79 -23.58 -4.14
C ALA A 366 -4.86 -23.56 -2.60
N LEU A 367 -5.99 -23.09 -2.12
CA LEU A 367 -6.43 -23.06 -0.73
C LEU A 367 -7.83 -23.68 -0.70
N LEU A 368 -8.05 -24.64 0.19
CA LEU A 368 -9.38 -25.18 0.48
C LEU A 368 -9.74 -24.86 1.93
N SER A 369 -10.96 -24.39 2.16
CA SER A 369 -11.50 -24.14 3.48
C SER A 369 -12.93 -24.65 3.63
N ARG A 370 -13.35 -24.90 4.87
CA ARG A 370 -14.74 -25.12 5.24
C ARG A 370 -15.05 -24.31 6.48
N GLY A 371 -16.00 -23.38 6.36
CA GLY A 371 -16.35 -22.46 7.43
C GLY A 371 -15.14 -21.64 7.88
N SER A 372 -15.11 -21.29 9.16
CA SER A 372 -14.18 -20.27 9.62
C SER A 372 -12.85 -20.84 10.13
N ALA A 373 -12.72 -22.09 10.56
CA ALA A 373 -11.53 -22.51 11.33
C ALA A 373 -10.48 -23.32 10.56
N GLU A 374 -10.84 -23.98 9.45
CA GLU A 374 -9.97 -24.98 8.83
C GLU A 374 -9.57 -24.60 7.41
N MET A 375 -8.26 -24.53 7.16
CA MET A 375 -7.70 -24.33 5.82
C MET A 375 -6.62 -25.36 5.48
N ALA A 376 -6.51 -25.69 4.21
CA ALA A 376 -5.44 -26.48 3.62
C ALA A 376 -4.92 -25.75 2.39
N THR A 377 -3.60 -25.53 2.32
CA THR A 377 -2.96 -24.73 1.27
C THR A 377 -1.78 -25.48 0.69
N ALA A 378 -1.58 -25.42 -0.62
CA ALA A 378 -0.38 -25.95 -1.27
C ALA A 378 -0.15 -25.33 -2.65
N LYS A 379 1.07 -25.51 -3.17
CA LYS A 379 1.43 -25.22 -4.57
C LYS A 379 0.61 -26.10 -5.52
N GLY A 380 0.35 -25.60 -6.72
CA GLY A 380 -0.63 -26.14 -7.64
C GLY A 380 -0.38 -27.58 -8.08
N SER A 381 0.88 -27.96 -8.29
CA SER A 381 1.26 -29.35 -8.65
C SER A 381 1.00 -30.35 -7.51
N ILE A 382 1.33 -29.96 -6.27
CA ILE A 382 1.14 -30.78 -5.07
C ILE A 382 -0.36 -30.90 -4.78
N PHE A 383 -1.09 -29.78 -4.84
CA PHE A 383 -2.53 -29.78 -4.59
C PHE A 383 -3.28 -30.61 -5.63
N LEU A 384 -2.93 -30.47 -6.92
CA LEU A 384 -3.52 -31.29 -7.98
C LEU A 384 -3.25 -32.79 -7.76
N THR A 385 -2.02 -33.15 -7.39
CA THR A 385 -1.67 -34.54 -7.05
C THR A 385 -2.51 -35.07 -5.90
N CYS A 386 -2.72 -34.27 -4.85
CA CYS A 386 -3.59 -34.63 -3.73
C CYS A 386 -5.03 -34.91 -4.18
N LEU A 387 -5.61 -34.07 -5.05
CA LEU A 387 -6.96 -34.30 -5.58
C LEU A 387 -7.05 -35.58 -6.43
N LEU A 388 -6.06 -35.82 -7.29
CA LEU A 388 -6.01 -37.03 -8.12
C LEU A 388 -5.85 -38.33 -7.30
N GLN A 389 -5.31 -38.23 -6.09
CA GLN A 389 -5.12 -39.33 -5.16
C GLN A 389 -6.27 -39.48 -4.15
N TYR A 390 -7.46 -38.95 -4.46
CA TYR A 390 -8.63 -39.02 -3.55
C TYR A 390 -8.91 -40.42 -3.01
N ASP A 391 -8.75 -41.47 -3.84
CA ASP A 391 -8.96 -42.86 -3.41
C ASP A 391 -8.07 -43.30 -2.23
N GLN A 392 -6.92 -42.64 -2.02
CA GLN A 392 -5.96 -42.95 -0.95
C GLN A 392 -6.35 -42.33 0.39
N TRP A 393 -7.09 -41.21 0.38
CA TRP A 393 -7.45 -40.46 1.59
C TRP A 393 -8.97 -40.32 1.81
N LYS A 394 -9.81 -40.89 0.94
CA LYS A 394 -11.28 -40.83 1.02
C LYS A 394 -11.84 -41.41 2.32
N GLU A 395 -11.24 -42.46 2.87
CA GLU A 395 -11.68 -43.07 4.13
C GLU A 395 -11.43 -42.12 5.31
N GLN A 396 -10.25 -41.49 5.34
CA GLN A 396 -9.89 -40.48 6.32
C GLN A 396 -10.79 -39.25 6.20
N ALA A 397 -11.18 -38.86 4.98
CA ALA A 397 -12.11 -37.75 4.76
C ALA A 397 -13.51 -38.03 5.34
N GLN A 398 -13.98 -39.28 5.28
CA GLN A 398 -15.25 -39.69 5.88
C GLN A 398 -15.19 -39.68 7.41
N GLN A 399 -14.04 -40.03 7.99
CA GLN A 399 -13.86 -40.10 9.45
C GLN A 399 -13.59 -38.73 10.08
N ASN A 400 -12.68 -37.95 9.49
CA ASN A 400 -12.11 -36.74 10.09
C ASN A 400 -12.53 -35.45 9.37
N GLY A 401 -13.26 -35.56 8.25
CA GLY A 401 -13.61 -34.45 7.38
C GLY A 401 -12.62 -34.22 6.25
N VAL A 402 -13.11 -33.60 5.17
CA VAL A 402 -12.34 -33.40 3.92
C VAL A 402 -11.14 -32.46 4.11
N VAL A 403 -11.27 -31.33 4.82
CA VAL A 403 -10.15 -30.36 4.98
C VAL A 403 -9.01 -30.95 5.81
N PRO A 404 -9.24 -31.60 6.98
CA PRO A 404 -8.18 -32.26 7.72
C PRO A 404 -7.51 -33.39 6.92
N ALA A 405 -8.29 -34.22 6.22
CA ALA A 405 -7.75 -35.30 5.40
C ALA A 405 -6.84 -34.80 4.27
N ILE A 406 -7.25 -33.74 3.55
CA ILE A 406 -6.40 -33.09 2.55
C ILE A 406 -5.15 -32.52 3.19
N ARG A 407 -5.27 -31.81 4.33
CA ARG A 407 -4.11 -31.23 5.02
C ARG A 407 -3.07 -32.30 5.39
N ASP A 408 -3.52 -33.44 5.90
CA ASP A 408 -2.64 -34.53 6.30
C ASP A 408 -2.04 -35.27 5.10
N HIS A 409 -2.82 -35.46 4.03
CA HIS A 409 -2.30 -36.04 2.77
C HIS A 409 -1.28 -35.11 2.10
N LEU A 410 -1.53 -33.80 2.08
CA LEU A 410 -0.58 -32.80 1.58
C LEU A 410 0.75 -32.89 2.33
N LYS A 411 0.75 -33.03 3.67
CA LYS A 411 1.99 -33.20 4.44
C LYS A 411 2.79 -34.45 4.02
N GLN A 412 2.13 -35.53 3.63
CA GLN A 412 2.79 -36.74 3.14
C GLN A 412 3.41 -36.55 1.75
N LEU A 413 2.82 -35.67 0.94
CA LEU A 413 3.34 -35.33 -0.40
C LEU A 413 4.50 -34.33 -0.36
N HIS A 414 4.76 -33.68 0.77
CA HIS A 414 5.91 -32.78 0.89
C HIS A 414 7.21 -33.59 0.95
N THR A 415 8.13 -33.28 0.04
CA THR A 415 9.48 -33.83 0.07
C THR A 415 10.32 -33.09 1.13
N PRO A 416 11.26 -33.79 1.80
CA PRO A 416 12.20 -33.13 2.72
C PRO A 416 12.98 -31.99 2.04
N ASP A 417 13.30 -32.19 0.77
CA ASP A 417 13.89 -31.20 -0.12
C ASP A 417 12.75 -30.38 -0.76
N HIS A 418 12.40 -29.26 -0.13
CA HIS A 418 11.46 -28.28 -0.70
C HIS A 418 12.16 -26.93 -0.83
N CYS A 419 11.92 -26.26 -1.95
CA CYS A 419 12.38 -24.91 -2.20
C CYS A 419 11.17 -23.97 -2.14
N THR A 420 11.04 -23.24 -1.04
CA THR A 420 9.98 -22.24 -0.87
C THR A 420 10.54 -20.86 -1.18
N ARG A 421 10.01 -20.23 -2.22
CA ARG A 421 10.40 -18.89 -2.65
C ARG A 421 9.39 -17.91 -2.07
N LEU A 422 9.84 -17.09 -1.14
CA LEU A 422 9.08 -15.95 -0.65
C LEU A 422 9.54 -14.71 -1.42
N VAL A 423 8.65 -14.13 -2.23
CA VAL A 423 8.92 -12.86 -2.89
C VAL A 423 8.32 -11.77 -2.01
N LEU A 424 9.16 -11.16 -1.18
CA LEU A 424 8.77 -9.94 -0.48
C LEU A 424 8.88 -8.77 -1.47
N PRO A 425 7.85 -7.94 -1.61
CA PRO A 425 7.95 -6.73 -2.43
C PRO A 425 9.12 -5.89 -1.91
N GLY A 426 9.97 -5.39 -2.83
CA GLY A 426 11.26 -4.75 -2.55
C GLY A 426 11.20 -3.43 -1.75
N THR A 427 10.11 -3.20 -1.04
CA THR A 427 9.62 -1.92 -0.52
C THR A 427 9.10 -2.02 0.90
N ALA A 428 9.20 -3.19 1.53
CA ALA A 428 9.04 -3.29 2.98
C ALA A 428 10.11 -2.42 3.65
N GLY A 429 9.70 -1.34 4.32
CA GLY A 429 10.53 -0.75 5.35
C GLY A 429 11.05 -1.87 6.27
N ARG A 430 12.35 -1.84 6.59
CA ARG A 430 13.11 -2.94 7.23
C ARG A 430 12.72 -4.33 6.70
N ILE A 431 13.26 -4.70 5.54
CA ILE A 431 13.36 -6.13 5.17
C ILE A 431 14.00 -6.86 6.36
N PRO A 432 13.32 -7.83 6.99
CA PRO A 432 13.84 -8.50 8.16
C PRO A 432 15.17 -9.18 7.83
N GLU A 433 16.16 -9.03 8.71
CA GLU A 433 17.48 -9.63 8.53
C GLU A 433 17.41 -11.16 8.51
N ARG A 434 16.40 -11.72 9.19
CA ARG A 434 16.15 -13.14 9.26
C ARG A 434 14.67 -13.43 9.05
N VAL A 435 14.39 -14.33 8.12
CA VAL A 435 13.06 -14.91 7.88
C VAL A 435 13.20 -16.42 8.00
N VAL A 436 12.21 -17.10 8.57
CA VAL A 436 12.16 -18.57 8.63
C VAL A 436 11.07 -19.10 7.70
N CYS A 437 11.30 -20.26 7.12
CA CYS A 437 10.32 -20.93 6.25
C CYS A 437 9.09 -21.35 7.06
N ALA A 438 7.89 -21.01 6.58
CA ALA A 438 6.63 -21.39 7.25
C ALA A 438 6.36 -22.91 7.23
N GLU A 439 7.00 -23.66 6.31
CA GLU A 439 6.85 -25.11 6.18
C GLU A 439 7.82 -25.89 7.09
N CYS A 440 9.11 -25.50 7.13
CA CYS A 440 10.14 -26.25 7.86
C CYS A 440 10.87 -25.49 8.97
N SER A 441 10.51 -24.23 9.20
CA SER A 441 11.12 -23.34 10.21
C SER A 441 12.63 -23.12 10.07
N ARG A 442 13.25 -23.55 8.95
CA ARG A 442 14.66 -23.27 8.65
C ARG A 442 14.83 -21.81 8.24
N PRO A 443 15.96 -21.16 8.57
CA PRO A 443 16.28 -19.83 8.06
C PRO A 443 16.27 -19.82 6.52
N MET A 444 15.59 -18.83 5.94
CA MET A 444 15.59 -18.61 4.49
C MET A 444 16.80 -17.78 4.09
N GLU A 445 17.39 -18.11 2.95
CA GLU A 445 18.46 -17.32 2.35
C GLU A 445 17.89 -16.10 1.62
N LYS A 446 18.57 -14.97 1.74
CA LYS A 446 18.18 -13.70 1.11
C LYS A 446 18.91 -13.53 -0.22
N TYR A 447 18.14 -13.46 -1.30
CA TYR A 447 18.64 -13.16 -2.65
C TYR A 447 18.02 -11.86 -3.18
N VAL A 448 18.81 -11.06 -3.91
CA VAL A 448 18.29 -9.96 -4.74
C VAL A 448 18.00 -10.53 -6.11
N MET A 449 16.75 -10.42 -6.56
CA MET A 449 16.29 -11.01 -7.81
C MET A 449 15.92 -9.91 -8.80
N TYR A 450 16.61 -9.89 -9.93
CA TYR A 450 16.23 -9.06 -11.08
C TYR A 450 15.47 -9.96 -12.06
N GLN A 451 14.21 -9.63 -12.33
CA GLN A 451 13.39 -10.38 -13.26
C GLN A 451 12.96 -9.45 -14.38
N CYS A 452 13.47 -9.69 -15.59
CA CYS A 452 12.94 -9.07 -16.81
C CYS A 452 11.72 -9.90 -17.22
N CYS A 453 10.55 -9.27 -17.28
CA CYS A 453 9.34 -9.93 -17.75
C CYS A 453 8.98 -9.36 -19.12
N ASP A 454 9.37 -10.05 -20.19
CA ASP A 454 8.60 -10.00 -21.43
C ASP A 454 7.50 -11.04 -21.28
N GLU A 455 6.23 -10.62 -21.16
CA GLU A 455 4.96 -11.36 -21.34
C GLU A 455 3.82 -10.89 -20.41
#